data_AF-A0AAW6GJ00-F1
#
_entry.id   AF-A0AAW6GJ00-F1
#
_cell.length_a   1.000
_cell.length_b   1.000
_cell.length_c   1.000
_cell.angle_alpha   90.00
_cell.angle_beta   90.00
_cell.angle_gamma   90.00
#
_symmetry.space_group_name_H-M   'P 1'
#
loop_
_entity.id
_entity.type
_entity.pdbx_description
1 polymer ?
#
loop_
_entity_poly.entity_id
_entity_poly.type
_entity_poly.pdbx_seq_one_letter_code
_entity_poly.pdbx_strand_id
1 'polypeptide(L)'
;MKNNRYTNWFFAAAVVVAGFSMAACEDEPDKYEVAGGKPTLKYVRVPDPAAADSLLTGAYMANTICLVGENLRSVYELYFNDQKAILNTSYITDHTLMVDVPKEIPSVVTDKLLCLQRLTH
;
A
#
# COMPACT_ATOMS: atom_id res chain seq x y z
N MET A 1 65.85 -11.32 -6.59
CA MET A 1 64.50 -11.66 -7.09
C MET A 1 63.54 -10.57 -6.63
N LYS A 2 63.13 -9.70 -7.55
CA LYS A 2 62.33 -8.49 -7.29
C LYS A 2 60.85 -8.81 -7.61
N ASN A 3 59.97 -8.40 -6.70
CA ASN A 3 58.53 -8.14 -6.92
C ASN A 3 57.58 -9.36 -6.89
N ASN A 4 57.16 -9.77 -5.68
CA ASN A 4 55.94 -10.57 -5.47
C ASN A 4 54.89 -9.86 -4.57
N ARG A 5 55.08 -8.56 -4.25
CA ARG A 5 54.13 -7.78 -3.45
C ARG A 5 53.00 -7.18 -4.30
N TYR A 6 53.22 -6.97 -5.60
CA TYR A 6 52.21 -6.41 -6.52
C TYR A 6 51.23 -7.48 -7.01
N THR A 7 51.70 -8.71 -7.26
CA THR A 7 50.86 -9.85 -7.66
C THR A 7 49.81 -10.20 -6.61
N ASN A 8 50.15 -10.20 -5.31
CA ASN A 8 49.17 -10.42 -4.25
C ASN A 8 48.14 -9.28 -4.12
N TRP A 9 48.52 -8.03 -4.41
CA TRP A 9 47.59 -6.91 -4.41
C TRP A 9 46.56 -7.04 -5.54
N PHE A 10 46.98 -7.47 -6.73
CA PHE A 10 46.07 -7.70 -7.86
C PHE A 10 45.04 -8.80 -7.55
N PHE A 11 45.45 -9.89 -6.89
CA PHE A 11 44.52 -10.93 -6.47
C PHE A 11 43.54 -10.47 -5.38
N ALA A 12 44.00 -9.64 -4.43
CA ALA A 12 43.12 -9.08 -3.40
C ALA A 12 42.08 -8.11 -3.98
N ALA A 13 42.47 -7.29 -4.96
CA ALA A 13 41.55 -6.36 -5.64
C ALA A 13 40.49 -7.10 -6.46
N ALA A 14 40.83 -8.22 -7.10
CA ALA A 14 39.90 -9.02 -7.89
C ALA A 14 38.78 -9.68 -7.04
N VAL A 15 39.08 -10.10 -5.82
CA VAL A 15 38.09 -10.70 -4.90
C VAL A 15 37.10 -9.66 -4.36
N VAL A 16 37.54 -8.41 -4.16
CA VAL A 16 36.67 -7.31 -3.70
C VAL A 16 35.66 -6.92 -4.78
N VAL A 17 36.04 -6.93 -6.05
CA VAL A 17 35.14 -6.59 -7.17
C VAL A 17 34.07 -7.67 -7.40
N ALA A 18 34.41 -8.95 -7.16
CA ALA A 18 33.44 -10.05 -7.27
C ALA A 18 32.41 -10.11 -6.12
N GLY A 19 32.66 -9.40 -5.00
CA GLY A 19 31.73 -9.33 -3.86
C GLY A 19 30.57 -8.35 -4.04
N PHE A 20 30.63 -7.46 -5.05
CA PHE A 20 29.59 -6.47 -5.32
C PHE A 20 28.50 -6.94 -6.30
N SER A 21 28.63 -8.15 -6.86
CA SER A 21 27.62 -8.72 -7.76
C SER A 21 26.60 -9.61 -7.05
N MET A 22 26.20 -9.24 -5.83
CA MET A 22 24.88 -9.64 -5.35
C MET A 22 23.88 -8.68 -6.00
N ALA A 23 23.46 -9.02 -7.21
CA ALA A 23 22.23 -8.49 -7.76
C ALA A 23 21.14 -8.75 -6.71
N ALA A 24 20.61 -7.67 -6.15
CA ALA A 24 19.45 -7.75 -5.29
C ALA A 24 18.37 -8.49 -6.09
N CYS A 25 17.91 -9.64 -5.57
CA CYS A 25 16.69 -10.25 -6.05
C CYS A 25 15.60 -9.17 -5.99
N GLU A 26 15.17 -8.67 -7.14
CA GLU A 26 13.81 -8.14 -7.29
C GLU A 26 12.88 -9.35 -7.31
N ASP A 27 12.83 -10.04 -6.18
CA ASP A 27 11.86 -11.09 -5.90
C ASP A 27 10.49 -10.44 -5.65
N GLU A 28 9.47 -11.17 -6.11
CA GLU A 28 8.02 -10.92 -6.05
C GLU A 28 7.39 -9.91 -7.05
N PRO A 29 6.85 -10.39 -8.19
CA PRO A 29 5.95 -9.61 -9.06
C PRO A 29 4.59 -9.26 -8.41
N ASP A 30 4.30 -9.77 -7.22
CA ASP A 30 3.05 -9.52 -6.48
C ASP A 30 3.20 -8.46 -5.37
N LYS A 31 4.35 -7.75 -5.33
CA LYS A 31 4.60 -6.74 -4.32
C LYS A 31 3.71 -5.52 -4.54
N TYR A 32 2.97 -5.16 -3.50
CA TYR A 32 2.13 -3.96 -3.49
C TYR A 32 2.99 -2.71 -3.71
N GLU A 33 2.91 -2.14 -4.91
CA GLU A 33 3.51 -0.84 -5.20
C GLU A 33 2.52 0.26 -4.84
N VAL A 34 2.97 1.21 -4.01
CA VAL A 34 2.20 2.40 -3.69
C VAL A 34 2.13 3.24 -4.96
N ALA A 35 0.96 3.27 -5.61
CA ALA A 35 0.76 4.12 -6.77
C ALA A 35 0.97 5.58 -6.37
N GLY A 36 1.76 6.33 -7.14
CA GLY A 36 1.86 7.78 -6.98
C GLY A 36 0.60 8.46 -7.49
N GLY A 37 0.02 9.39 -6.73
CA GLY A 37 -1.13 10.19 -7.17
C GLY A 37 -2.20 10.37 -6.09
N LYS A 38 -3.04 11.40 -6.25
CA LYS A 38 -4.13 11.67 -5.30
C LYS A 38 -5.21 10.60 -5.45
N PRO A 39 -5.61 9.91 -4.37
CA PRO A 39 -6.71 8.96 -4.42
C PRO A 39 -8.01 9.73 -4.63
N THR A 40 -8.83 9.30 -5.59
CA THR A 40 -10.16 9.88 -5.83
C THR A 40 -11.22 8.83 -5.56
N LEU A 41 -12.23 9.19 -4.77
CA LEU A 41 -13.36 8.32 -4.49
C LEU A 41 -14.54 8.75 -5.37
N LYS A 42 -15.11 7.82 -6.11
CA LYS A 42 -16.30 8.07 -6.94
C LYS A 42 -17.58 7.74 -6.20
N TYR A 43 -17.65 6.53 -5.63
CA TYR A 43 -18.81 6.05 -4.88
C TYR A 43 -18.43 4.90 -3.95
N VAL A 44 -19.36 4.55 -3.06
CA VAL A 44 -19.25 3.41 -2.14
C VAL A 44 -20.36 2.43 -2.46
N ARG A 45 -20.06 1.13 -2.44
CA ARG A 45 -21.02 0.05 -2.69
C ARG A 45 -20.90 -1.06 -1.66
N VAL A 46 -21.91 -1.92 -1.64
CA VAL A 46 -21.87 -3.21 -0.92
C VAL A 46 -20.83 -4.12 -1.59
N PRO A 47 -20.04 -4.90 -0.83
CA PRO A 47 -19.06 -5.83 -1.40
C PRO A 47 -19.69 -7.00 -2.16
N ASP A 48 -20.97 -7.30 -1.91
CA ASP A 48 -21.71 -8.35 -2.62
C ASP A 48 -21.89 -7.98 -4.11
N PRO A 49 -21.37 -8.80 -5.05
CA PRO A 49 -21.53 -8.55 -6.48
C PRO A 49 -22.99 -8.55 -6.95
N ALA A 50 -23.89 -9.28 -6.28
CA ALA A 50 -25.31 -9.30 -6.63
C ALA A 50 -26.05 -8.02 -6.20
N ALA A 51 -25.53 -7.32 -5.18
CA ALA A 51 -26.05 -6.05 -4.69
C ALA A 51 -25.18 -4.85 -5.09
N ALA A 52 -24.31 -5.01 -6.10
CA ALA A 52 -23.36 -3.97 -6.52
C ALA A 52 -24.01 -2.67 -7.01
N ASP A 53 -25.28 -2.75 -7.45
CA ASP A 53 -26.09 -1.58 -7.84
C ASP A 53 -26.58 -0.76 -6.64
N SER A 54 -26.42 -1.28 -5.42
CA SER A 54 -26.75 -0.56 -4.18
C SER A 54 -25.59 0.34 -3.77
N LEU A 55 -25.69 1.61 -4.16
CA LEU A 55 -24.80 2.68 -3.70
C LEU A 55 -25.08 3.00 -2.23
N LEU A 56 -24.03 3.04 -1.43
CA LEU A 56 -24.11 3.35 -0.01
C LEU A 56 -23.76 4.82 0.23
N THR A 57 -24.66 5.54 0.91
CA THR A 57 -24.38 6.89 1.46
C THR A 57 -23.97 6.83 2.94
N GLY A 58 -24.08 5.64 3.56
CA GLY A 58 -23.68 5.37 4.93
C GLY A 58 -23.61 3.87 5.19
N ALA A 59 -22.88 3.49 6.23
CA ALA A 59 -22.72 2.10 6.65
C ALA A 59 -22.71 1.99 8.18
N TYR A 60 -23.21 0.87 8.68
CA TYR A 60 -23.13 0.57 10.11
C TYR A 60 -21.72 0.12 10.49
N MET A 61 -21.38 0.31 11.77
CA MET A 61 -20.16 -0.22 12.36
C MET A 61 -20.07 -1.73 12.15
N ALA A 62 -18.85 -2.25 12.00
CA ALA A 62 -18.56 -3.66 11.69
C ALA A 62 -19.01 -4.16 10.30
N ASN A 63 -19.60 -3.31 9.46
CA ASN A 63 -19.92 -3.71 8.08
C ASN A 63 -18.71 -3.52 7.16
N THR A 64 -18.53 -4.47 6.25
CA THR A 64 -17.57 -4.36 5.15
C THR A 64 -18.17 -3.49 4.04
N ILE A 65 -17.42 -2.50 3.59
CA ILE A 65 -17.78 -1.65 2.45
C ILE A 65 -16.74 -1.74 1.34
N CYS A 66 -17.15 -1.47 0.11
CA CYS A 66 -16.26 -1.37 -1.03
C CYS A 66 -16.25 0.06 -1.56
N LEU A 67 -15.11 0.72 -1.42
CA LEU A 67 -14.82 2.02 -2.01
C LEU A 67 -14.44 1.83 -3.48
N VAL A 68 -15.03 2.62 -4.38
CA VAL A 68 -14.72 2.58 -5.81
C VAL A 68 -14.22 3.95 -6.27
N GLY A 69 -13.07 3.96 -6.96
CA GLY A 69 -12.32 5.18 -7.20
C GLY A 69 -11.18 5.01 -8.21
N GLU A 70 -10.18 5.89 -8.09
CA GLU A 70 -8.92 5.83 -8.85
C GLU A 70 -7.75 6.13 -7.92
N ASN A 71 -6.60 5.50 -8.20
CA ASN A 71 -5.37 5.59 -7.40
C ASN A 71 -5.56 5.20 -5.93
N LEU A 72 -6.45 4.24 -5.64
CA LEU A 72 -6.70 3.83 -4.26
C LEU A 72 -5.52 3.10 -3.61
N ARG A 73 -4.56 2.60 -4.40
CA ARG A 73 -3.29 2.06 -3.89
C ARG A 73 -2.40 3.09 -3.20
N SER A 74 -2.62 4.39 -3.44
CA SER A 74 -1.88 5.45 -2.75
C SER A 74 -2.36 5.69 -1.31
N VAL A 75 -3.52 5.13 -0.94
CA VAL A 75 -4.08 5.24 0.40
C VAL A 75 -3.25 4.44 1.38
N TYR A 76 -2.64 5.14 2.34
CA TYR A 76 -1.85 4.56 3.41
C TYR A 76 -2.66 4.41 4.71
N GLU A 77 -3.49 5.41 5.02
CA GLU A 77 -4.42 5.34 6.14
C GLU A 77 -5.80 5.80 5.73
N LEU A 78 -6.81 5.20 6.34
CA LEU A 78 -8.20 5.55 6.14
C LEU A 78 -8.86 5.79 7.50
N TYR A 79 -9.59 6.89 7.62
CA TYR A 79 -10.33 7.23 8.82
C TYR A 79 -11.81 7.38 8.51
N PHE A 80 -12.63 6.74 9.34
CA PHE A 80 -14.07 6.96 9.41
C PHE A 80 -14.30 7.89 10.59
N ASN A 81 -14.66 9.15 10.32
CA ASN A 81 -14.68 10.17 11.35
C ASN A 81 -13.31 10.32 12.03
N ASP A 82 -13.22 10.02 13.33
CA ASP A 82 -12.00 10.00 14.12
C ASP A 82 -11.41 8.59 14.31
N GLN A 83 -12.04 7.55 13.74
CA GLN A 83 -11.63 6.16 13.90
C GLN A 83 -10.79 5.67 12.73
N LYS A 84 -9.60 5.16 13.03
CA LYS A 84 -8.71 4.56 12.03
C LYS A 84 -9.24 3.19 11.60
N ALA A 85 -9.35 2.98 10.30
CA ALA A 85 -9.69 1.69 9.71
C ALA A 85 -8.45 0.80 9.54
N ILE A 86 -8.66 -0.50 9.63
CA ILE A 86 -7.63 -1.49 9.33
C ILE A 86 -7.68 -1.79 7.83
N LEU A 87 -6.58 -1.48 7.13
CA LEU A 87 -6.45 -1.71 5.70
C LEU A 87 -5.70 -3.02 5.45
N ASN A 88 -6.24 -3.85 4.54
CA ASN A 88 -5.58 -5.05 4.07
C ASN A 88 -5.14 -4.85 2.62
N THR A 89 -3.82 -4.82 2.38
CA THR A 89 -3.24 -4.57 1.05
C THR A 89 -3.69 -5.56 -0.01
N SER A 90 -4.02 -6.81 0.36
CA SER A 90 -4.55 -7.81 -0.58
C SER A 90 -5.95 -7.47 -1.12
N TYR A 91 -6.68 -6.58 -0.46
CA TYR A 91 -8.01 -6.10 -0.88
C TYR A 91 -7.99 -4.67 -1.43
N ILE A 92 -6.81 -4.18 -1.82
CA ILE A 92 -6.63 -2.86 -2.42
C ILE A 92 -6.14 -3.01 -3.86
N THR A 93 -6.94 -2.48 -4.79
CA THR A 93 -6.58 -2.31 -6.19
C THR A 93 -6.52 -0.82 -6.53
N ASP A 94 -6.15 -0.46 -7.76
CA ASP A 94 -6.16 0.96 -8.16
C ASP A 94 -7.57 1.56 -8.16
N HIS A 95 -8.58 0.71 -8.38
CA HIS A 95 -9.96 1.16 -8.58
C HIS A 95 -10.92 0.77 -7.46
N THR A 96 -10.54 -0.19 -6.61
CA THR A 96 -11.39 -0.68 -5.53
C THR A 96 -10.59 -0.87 -4.25
N LEU A 97 -11.19 -0.52 -3.12
CA LEU A 97 -10.63 -0.74 -1.80
C LEU A 97 -11.73 -1.30 -0.90
N MET A 98 -11.56 -2.53 -0.40
CA MET A 98 -12.48 -3.11 0.57
C MET A 98 -11.95 -2.92 1.98
N VAL A 99 -12.82 -2.46 2.87
CA VAL A 99 -12.45 -2.13 4.24
C VAL A 99 -13.65 -2.31 5.15
N ASP A 100 -13.37 -2.71 6.39
CA ASP A 100 -14.36 -2.81 7.44
C ASP A 100 -14.50 -1.48 8.18
N VAL A 101 -15.74 -1.04 8.41
CA VAL A 101 -16.01 0.11 9.26
C VAL A 101 -15.63 -0.23 10.70
N PRO A 102 -14.80 0.60 11.37
CA PRO A 102 -14.39 0.38 12.76
C PRO A 102 -15.59 0.10 13.69
N LYS A 103 -15.36 -0.77 14.67
CA LYS A 103 -16.35 -1.10 15.71
C LYS A 103 -16.35 -0.12 16.87
N GLU A 104 -15.34 0.74 16.95
CA GLU A 104 -15.24 1.75 17.99
C GLU A 104 -16.18 2.91 17.67
N ILE A 105 -16.88 3.39 18.69
CA ILE A 105 -17.80 4.51 18.55
C ILE A 105 -16.94 5.78 18.42
N PRO A 106 -17.14 6.60 17.37
CA PRO A 106 -16.41 7.84 17.20
C PRO A 106 -16.73 8.81 18.33
N SER A 107 -15.69 9.48 18.88
CA SER A 107 -15.86 10.56 19.85
C SER A 107 -16.23 11.87 19.17
N VAL A 108 -15.71 12.09 17.96
CA VAL A 108 -16.03 13.23 17.11
C VAL A 108 -16.63 12.75 15.80
N VAL A 109 -17.90 13.08 15.57
CA VAL A 109 -18.61 12.74 14.32
C VAL A 109 -18.45 13.88 13.33
N THR A 110 -17.77 13.61 12.21
CA THR A 110 -17.57 14.59 11.13
C THR A 110 -18.32 14.24 9.85
N ASP A 111 -18.91 13.04 9.78
CA ASP A 111 -19.56 12.42 8.64
C ASP A 111 -18.67 12.41 7.38
N LYS A 112 -17.36 12.26 7.59
CA LYS A 112 -16.35 12.30 6.54
C LYS A 112 -15.47 11.06 6.56
N LEU A 113 -15.12 10.62 5.36
CA LEU A 113 -14.08 9.65 5.09
C LEU A 113 -12.79 10.40 4.77
N LEU A 114 -11.72 10.17 5.54
CA LEU A 114 -10.42 10.80 5.30
C LEU A 114 -9.42 9.75 4.82
N CYS A 115 -8.94 9.91 3.59
CA CYS A 115 -7.87 9.11 3.02
C CYS A 115 -6.55 9.87 3.14
N LEU A 116 -5.58 9.28 3.85
CA LEU A 116 -4.22 9.79 3.92
C LEU A 116 -3.31 8.97 3.02
N GLN A 117 -2.48 9.67 2.26
CA GLN A 117 -1.43 9.07 1.44
C GLN A 117 -0.07 9.29 2.10
N ARG A 118 0.86 8.35 1.91
CA ARG A 118 2.24 8.54 2.36
C ARG A 118 2.97 9.38 1.32
N LEU A 119 3.46 10.56 1.72
CA LEU A 119 4.35 11.35 0.87
C LEU A 119 5.72 10.65 0.84
N THR A 120 5.99 9.88 -0.21
CA THR A 120 7.35 9.44 -0.53
C THR A 120 8.06 10.59 -1.22
N HIS A 121 9.07 11.14 -0.53
CA HIS A 121 10.01 12.12 -1.09
C HIS A 121 10.99 11.44 -2.04
#